data_AF-A0AAD4KM16-F1
#
_entry.id   AF-A0AAD4KM16-F1
#
_cell.length_a   1.000
_cell.length_b   1.000
_cell.length_c   1.000
_cell.angle_alpha   90.00
_cell.angle_beta   90.00
_cell.angle_gamma   90.00
#
_symmetry.space_group_name_H-M   'P 1'
#
loop_
_entity.id
_entity.type
_entity.pdbx_description
1 polymer ?
#
loop_
_entity_poly.entity_id
_entity_poly.type
_entity_poly.pdbx_seq_one_letter_code
_entity_poly.pdbx_strand_id
1 'polypeptide(L)'
;TRATAVSKTVGHVKMANSIHKAVQPSDMIFSCLADDTAVKEMVEAAVGSGDVTEKLFVDCSTIHPDTAGWINEKFRSYRATYVAYPVFGPPSTADSGQLVIIFAGAVEDVQRVKAYTVGVISRADIDLGNTDVGKASIFKLLRNTFIISFVEAVREGMVLCEKLGIE
;
A
#
# COMPACT_ATOMS: atom_id res chain seq x y z
N THR A 1 -2.30 -0.91 23.05
CA THR A 1 -2.61 -1.48 21.72
C THR A 1 -1.30 -1.79 20.99
N ARG A 2 -1.34 -2.47 19.82
CA ARG A 2 -0.13 -2.72 19.00
C ARG A 2 0.63 -1.41 18.70
N ALA A 3 -0.09 -0.33 18.42
CA ALA A 3 0.49 1.00 18.20
C ALA A 3 1.31 1.51 19.42
N THR A 4 0.81 1.30 20.64
CA THR A 4 1.52 1.68 21.87
C THR A 4 2.79 0.86 22.10
N ALA A 5 2.81 -0.39 21.66
CA ALA A 5 4.00 -1.23 21.76
C ALA A 5 5.08 -0.75 20.78
N VAL A 6 4.71 -0.48 19.53
CA VAL A 6 5.62 0.01 18.48
C VAL A 6 6.14 1.42 18.77
N SER A 7 5.33 2.31 19.35
CA SER A 7 5.78 3.67 19.67
C SER A 7 6.95 3.70 20.66
N LYS A 8 7.07 2.67 21.50
CA LYS A 8 8.16 2.54 22.47
C LYS A 8 9.49 2.09 21.85
N THR A 9 9.45 1.43 20.68
CA THR A 9 10.64 0.85 20.05
C THR A 9 11.25 1.74 18.98
N VAL A 10 10.45 2.52 18.24
CA VAL A 10 10.92 3.25 17.05
C VAL A 10 11.47 4.66 17.37
N GLY A 11 11.06 5.26 18.50
CA GLY A 11 11.42 6.65 18.82
C GLY A 11 10.75 7.67 17.88
N HIS A 12 10.59 8.93 18.32
CA HIS A 12 9.98 10.01 17.52
C HIS A 12 8.58 9.71 16.93
N VAL A 13 7.79 8.84 17.56
CA VAL A 13 6.42 8.51 17.15
C VAL A 13 5.41 9.23 18.03
N LYS A 14 4.45 9.93 17.41
CA LYS A 14 3.26 10.48 18.08
C LYS A 14 2.05 9.64 17.73
N MET A 15 1.41 9.02 18.72
CA MET A 15 0.16 8.30 18.49
C MET A 15 -1.00 9.27 18.28
N ALA A 16 -1.75 9.07 17.20
CA ALA A 16 -3.04 9.69 16.96
C ALA A 16 -4.16 8.73 17.37
N ASN A 17 -5.22 9.25 18.01
CA ASN A 17 -6.39 8.45 18.40
C ASN A 17 -7.61 8.69 17.51
N SER A 18 -7.43 9.39 16.39
CA SER A 18 -8.43 9.58 15.34
C SER A 18 -7.74 9.89 14.01
N ILE A 19 -8.44 9.65 12.89
CA ILE A 19 -7.95 9.99 11.55
C ILE A 19 -7.67 11.49 11.44
N HIS A 20 -8.56 12.33 11.96
CA HIS A 20 -8.36 13.78 12.05
C HIS A 20 -6.98 14.17 12.62
N LYS A 21 -6.63 13.60 13.79
CA LYS A 21 -5.36 13.94 14.47
C LYS A 21 -4.13 13.37 13.76
N ALA A 22 -4.29 12.36 12.91
CA ALA A 22 -3.22 11.83 12.08
C ALA A 22 -3.05 12.66 10.79
N VAL A 23 -4.15 13.07 10.16
CA VAL A 23 -4.15 13.73 8.85
C VAL A 23 -3.80 15.21 8.95
N GLN A 24 -4.41 15.96 9.88
CA GLN A 24 -4.23 17.41 9.94
C GLN A 24 -2.77 17.88 10.06
N PRO A 25 -1.93 17.32 10.95
CA PRO A 25 -0.55 17.76 11.10
C PRO A 25 0.42 17.15 10.05
N SER A 26 -0.07 16.33 9.12
CA SER A 26 0.78 15.56 8.20
C SER A 26 0.67 16.08 6.77
N ASP A 27 1.80 16.09 6.05
CA ASP A 27 1.84 16.46 4.63
C ASP A 27 1.75 15.23 3.72
N MET A 28 2.26 14.09 4.18
CA MET A 28 2.23 12.80 3.50
C MET A 28 1.65 11.74 4.43
N ILE A 29 0.64 11.02 3.96
CA ILE A 29 -0.13 10.06 4.76
C ILE A 29 -0.08 8.69 4.09
N PHE A 30 0.50 7.70 4.77
CA PHE A 30 0.51 6.32 4.31
C PHE A 30 -0.64 5.52 4.94
N SER A 31 -1.38 4.78 4.12
CA SER A 31 -2.38 3.79 4.55
C SER A 31 -1.97 2.38 4.16
N CYS A 32 -2.29 1.41 5.01
CA CYS A 32 -2.13 -0.02 4.74
C CYS A 32 -3.24 -0.76 5.48
N LEU A 33 -4.39 -0.89 4.83
CA LEU A 33 -5.64 -1.37 5.40
C LEU A 33 -6.05 -2.71 4.77
N ALA A 34 -7.05 -3.35 5.38
CA ALA A 34 -7.39 -4.74 5.11
C ALA A 34 -8.07 -4.93 3.75
N ASP A 35 -8.95 -4.02 3.35
CA ASP A 35 -9.82 -4.16 2.18
C ASP A 35 -10.32 -2.80 1.65
N ASP A 36 -11.02 -2.85 0.52
CA ASP A 36 -11.63 -1.69 -0.15
C ASP A 36 -12.58 -0.89 0.75
N THR A 37 -13.35 -1.55 1.61
CA THR A 37 -14.30 -0.88 2.51
C THR A 37 -13.55 -0.04 3.54
N ALA A 38 -12.55 -0.62 4.19
CA ALA A 38 -11.71 0.08 5.16
C ALA A 38 -10.99 1.28 4.55
N VAL A 39 -10.50 1.15 3.31
CA VAL A 39 -9.85 2.27 2.62
C VAL A 39 -10.87 3.37 2.28
N LYS A 40 -12.05 3.03 1.77
CA LYS A 40 -13.11 4.02 1.47
C LYS A 40 -13.55 4.78 2.73
N GLU A 41 -13.77 4.08 3.83
CA GLU A 41 -14.10 4.68 5.12
C GLU A 41 -12.98 5.62 5.61
N MET A 42 -11.72 5.23 5.46
CA MET A 42 -10.58 6.07 5.81
C MET A 42 -10.53 7.35 4.97
N VAL A 43 -10.77 7.23 3.65
CA VAL A 43 -10.79 8.38 2.74
C VAL A 43 -11.92 9.35 3.09
N GLU A 44 -13.15 8.86 3.28
CA GLU A 44 -14.28 9.69 3.70
C GLU A 44 -14.02 10.38 5.04
N ALA A 45 -13.47 9.65 6.01
CA ALA A 45 -13.09 10.23 7.30
C ALA A 45 -11.96 11.25 7.17
N ALA A 46 -10.98 11.04 6.29
CA ALA A 46 -9.89 11.97 6.07
C ALA A 46 -10.39 13.30 5.48
N VAL A 47 -11.14 13.26 4.39
CA VAL A 47 -11.68 14.47 3.75
C VAL A 47 -12.76 15.16 4.60
N GLY A 48 -13.51 14.40 5.40
CA GLY A 48 -14.49 14.94 6.35
C GLY A 48 -13.87 15.49 7.64
N SER A 49 -12.59 15.21 7.89
CA SER A 49 -11.93 15.62 9.13
C SER A 49 -11.37 17.04 9.12
N GLY A 50 -11.25 17.71 7.98
CA GLY A 50 -10.69 19.06 7.92
C GLY A 50 -10.03 19.34 6.58
N ASP A 51 -9.15 20.33 6.54
CA ASP A 51 -8.45 20.68 5.30
C ASP A 51 -7.42 19.62 4.93
N VAL A 52 -7.48 19.16 3.69
CA VAL A 52 -6.56 18.19 3.08
C VAL A 52 -5.86 18.75 1.85
N THR A 53 -6.05 20.04 1.56
CA THR A 53 -5.44 20.73 0.42
C THR A 53 -3.91 20.52 0.42
N GLU A 54 -3.36 20.20 -0.76
CA GLU A 54 -1.92 19.98 -1.00
C GLU A 54 -1.28 18.81 -0.23
N LYS A 55 -2.08 18.02 0.50
CA LYS A 55 -1.61 16.79 1.15
C LYS A 55 -1.53 15.64 0.16
N LEU A 56 -0.56 14.75 0.39
CA LEU A 56 -0.34 13.55 -0.42
C LEU A 56 -0.75 12.29 0.36
N PHE A 57 -1.69 11.53 -0.20
CA PHE A 57 -2.10 10.22 0.33
C PHE A 57 -1.44 9.10 -0.45
N VAL A 58 -0.92 8.10 0.25
CA VAL A 58 -0.16 6.98 -0.30
C VAL A 58 -0.75 5.68 0.21
N ASP A 59 -1.32 4.85 -0.66
CA ASP A 59 -2.00 3.63 -0.23
C ASP A 59 -1.21 2.35 -0.59
N CYS A 60 -0.92 1.56 0.43
CA CYS A 60 -0.22 0.28 0.34
C CYS A 60 -1.17 -0.91 0.24
N SER A 61 -2.47 -0.67 0.37
CA SER A 61 -3.50 -1.70 0.52
C SER A 61 -3.68 -2.49 -0.78
N THR A 62 -4.17 -3.73 -0.65
CA THR A 62 -4.56 -4.52 -1.82
C THR A 62 -6.04 -4.28 -2.08
N ILE A 63 -6.35 -3.42 -3.04
CA ILE A 63 -7.71 -2.97 -3.36
C ILE A 63 -8.04 -3.18 -4.83
N HIS A 64 -9.33 -3.10 -5.18
CA HIS A 64 -9.79 -3.14 -6.56
C HIS A 64 -9.27 -1.92 -7.36
N PRO A 65 -8.95 -2.08 -8.66
CA PRO A 65 -8.54 -0.98 -9.53
C PRO A 65 -9.53 0.20 -9.54
N ASP A 66 -10.83 -0.10 -9.61
CA ASP A 66 -11.88 0.94 -9.57
C ASP A 66 -11.92 1.68 -8.22
N THR A 67 -11.61 0.99 -7.12
CA THR A 67 -11.48 1.64 -5.81
C THR A 67 -10.29 2.59 -5.82
N ALA A 68 -9.14 2.21 -6.37
CA ALA A 68 -7.99 3.11 -6.50
C ALA A 68 -8.33 4.35 -7.36
N GLY A 69 -9.06 4.15 -8.47
CA GLY A 69 -9.57 5.25 -9.31
C GLY A 69 -10.48 6.20 -8.54
N TRP A 70 -11.47 5.66 -7.81
CA TRP A 70 -12.37 6.44 -6.96
C TRP A 70 -11.62 7.23 -5.89
N ILE A 71 -10.62 6.65 -5.23
CA ILE A 71 -9.80 7.33 -4.22
C ILE A 71 -9.08 8.54 -4.84
N ASN A 72 -8.46 8.34 -6.00
CA ASN A 72 -7.75 9.40 -6.71
C ASN A 72 -8.67 10.57 -7.07
N GLU A 73 -9.84 10.28 -7.63
CA GLU A 73 -10.84 11.30 -7.94
C GLU A 73 -11.34 12.03 -6.69
N LYS A 74 -11.63 11.28 -5.63
CA LYS A 74 -12.08 11.83 -4.35
C LYS A 74 -11.04 12.81 -3.81
N PHE A 75 -9.77 12.44 -3.67
CA PHE A 75 -8.75 13.36 -3.17
C PHE A 75 -8.52 14.56 -4.08
N ARG A 76 -8.51 14.37 -5.41
CA ARG A 76 -8.37 15.48 -6.37
C ARG A 76 -9.48 16.51 -6.24
N SER A 77 -10.71 16.10 -5.96
CA SER A 77 -11.83 17.03 -5.74
C SER A 77 -11.67 17.92 -4.50
N TYR A 78 -10.81 17.51 -3.55
CA TYR A 78 -10.43 18.27 -2.35
C TYR A 78 -9.03 18.90 -2.48
N ARG A 79 -8.47 19.00 -3.69
CA ARG A 79 -7.12 19.55 -3.95
C ARG A 79 -5.99 18.80 -3.21
N ALA A 80 -6.23 17.55 -2.86
CA ALA A 80 -5.21 16.61 -2.37
C ALA A 80 -4.75 15.69 -3.51
N THR A 81 -3.62 15.03 -3.33
CA THR A 81 -3.08 14.10 -4.33
C THR A 81 -2.95 12.69 -3.76
N TYR A 82 -2.84 11.72 -4.68
CA TYR A 82 -2.85 10.29 -4.35
C TYR A 82 -1.81 9.53 -5.17
N VAL A 83 -1.11 8.62 -4.50
CA VAL A 83 -0.20 7.65 -5.12
C VAL A 83 -0.61 6.25 -4.68
N ALA A 84 -0.91 5.39 -5.65
CA ALA A 84 -1.02 3.96 -5.40
C ALA A 84 0.38 3.37 -5.20
N TYR A 85 0.59 2.71 -4.07
CA TYR A 85 1.88 2.21 -3.58
C TYR A 85 1.78 0.74 -3.12
N PRO A 86 1.22 -0.20 -3.89
CA PRO A 86 1.10 -1.57 -3.41
C PRO A 86 2.48 -2.20 -3.22
N VAL A 87 2.67 -2.85 -2.07
CA VAL A 87 3.96 -3.43 -1.66
C VAL A 87 4.02 -4.93 -1.86
N PHE A 88 5.21 -5.46 -2.10
CA PHE A 88 5.46 -6.89 -2.31
C PHE A 88 6.43 -7.45 -1.28
N GLY A 89 5.89 -8.30 -0.41
CA GLY A 89 6.64 -9.04 0.60
C GLY A 89 5.83 -9.16 1.89
N PRO A 90 6.11 -10.15 2.75
CA PRO A 90 5.54 -10.23 4.09
C PRO A 90 6.11 -9.11 5.01
N PRO A 91 5.54 -8.91 6.21
CA PRO A 91 6.03 -7.92 7.16
C PRO A 91 7.54 -8.02 7.48
N SER A 92 8.11 -9.23 7.58
CA SER A 92 9.54 -9.42 7.81
C SER A 92 10.43 -8.86 6.67
N THR A 93 9.91 -8.83 5.45
CA THR A 93 10.58 -8.20 4.30
C THR A 93 10.52 -6.69 4.37
N ALA A 94 9.47 -6.12 4.98
CA ALA A 94 9.41 -4.70 5.29
C ALA A 94 10.43 -4.32 6.38
N ASP A 95 10.51 -5.12 7.45
CA ASP A 95 11.44 -4.88 8.57
C ASP A 95 12.92 -4.93 8.12
N SER A 96 13.23 -5.73 7.09
CA SER A 96 14.58 -5.84 6.51
C SER A 96 14.84 -4.88 5.34
N GLY A 97 13.88 -4.02 5.00
CA GLY A 97 14.02 -3.06 3.90
C GLY A 97 14.10 -3.71 2.51
N GLN A 98 13.53 -4.90 2.35
CA GLN A 98 13.69 -5.74 1.14
C GLN A 98 12.42 -5.83 0.29
N LEU A 99 11.43 -4.96 0.51
CA LEU A 99 10.20 -4.98 -0.29
C LEU A 99 10.51 -4.65 -1.75
N VAL A 100 9.64 -5.12 -2.64
CA VAL A 100 9.49 -4.55 -3.98
C VAL A 100 8.23 -3.70 -3.97
N ILE A 101 8.26 -2.49 -4.53
CA ILE A 101 7.10 -1.60 -4.51
C ILE A 101 6.71 -1.23 -5.93
N ILE A 102 5.43 -0.96 -6.15
CA ILE A 102 4.94 -0.32 -7.37
C ILE A 102 4.52 1.10 -7.07
N PHE A 103 4.85 2.03 -7.96
CA PHE A 103 4.35 3.40 -7.92
C PHE A 103 3.42 3.66 -9.10
N ALA A 104 2.26 4.27 -8.83
CA ALA A 104 1.43 4.89 -9.85
C ALA A 104 0.76 6.15 -9.31
N GLY A 105 0.86 7.25 -10.05
CA GLY A 105 0.37 8.57 -9.67
C GLY A 105 1.09 9.68 -10.45
N ALA A 106 0.89 10.93 -10.06
CA ALA A 106 1.62 12.06 -10.64
C ALA A 106 3.13 11.91 -10.40
N VAL A 107 3.95 12.26 -11.40
CA VAL A 107 5.41 12.03 -11.37
C VAL A 107 6.05 12.71 -10.17
N GLU A 108 5.65 13.95 -9.90
CA GLU A 108 6.19 14.77 -8.82
C GLU A 108 5.89 14.15 -7.45
N ASP A 109 4.66 13.64 -7.27
CA ASP A 109 4.27 12.97 -6.04
C ASP A 109 4.95 11.61 -5.89
N VAL A 110 5.09 10.83 -6.96
CA VAL A 110 5.87 9.58 -6.95
C VAL A 110 7.31 9.85 -6.52
N GLN A 111 7.97 10.90 -7.04
CA GLN A 111 9.32 11.27 -6.61
C GLN A 111 9.37 11.67 -5.13
N ARG A 112 8.37 12.40 -4.64
CA ARG A 112 8.25 12.73 -3.20
C ARG A 112 8.17 11.47 -2.34
N VAL A 113 7.37 10.48 -2.73
CA VAL A 113 7.27 9.20 -1.98
C VAL A 113 8.58 8.42 -2.05
N LYS A 114 9.20 8.35 -3.23
CA LYS A 114 10.48 7.64 -3.43
C LYS A 114 11.59 8.13 -2.53
N ALA A 115 11.67 9.46 -2.32
CA ALA A 115 12.68 10.08 -1.45
C ALA A 115 12.67 9.56 -0.01
N TYR A 116 11.53 9.03 0.47
CA TYR A 116 11.39 8.49 1.84
C TYR A 116 11.35 6.96 1.91
N THR A 117 11.19 6.27 0.78
CA THR A 117 10.85 4.83 0.77
C THR A 117 11.89 3.96 0.08
N VAL A 118 12.48 4.44 -1.02
CA VAL A 118 13.48 3.68 -1.80
C VAL A 118 14.79 3.60 -1.02
N GLY A 119 15.31 2.38 -0.84
CA GLY A 119 16.50 2.12 -0.04
C GLY A 119 16.25 2.16 1.48
N VAL A 120 15.01 2.45 1.91
CA VAL A 120 14.60 2.42 3.32
C VAL A 120 13.79 1.16 3.60
N ILE A 121 12.63 1.04 2.94
CA ILE A 121 11.72 -0.11 3.11
C ILE A 121 11.79 -1.08 1.92
N SER A 122 12.38 -0.65 0.81
CA SER A 122 12.47 -1.42 -0.42
C SER A 122 13.89 -1.57 -0.97
N ARG A 123 14.10 -2.72 -1.60
CA ARG A 123 15.31 -3.03 -2.38
C ARG A 123 15.16 -2.74 -3.87
N ALA A 124 13.92 -2.64 -4.36
CA ALA A 124 13.61 -2.39 -5.76
C ALA A 124 12.23 -1.74 -5.90
N ASP A 125 12.04 -1.00 -6.98
CA ASP A 125 10.77 -0.38 -7.33
C ASP A 125 10.41 -0.59 -8.82
N ILE A 126 9.12 -0.58 -9.08
CA ILE A 126 8.52 -0.60 -10.41
C ILE A 126 7.69 0.67 -10.52
N ASP A 127 8.22 1.66 -11.22
CA ASP A 127 7.52 2.91 -11.49
C ASP A 127 6.68 2.77 -12.75
N LEU A 128 5.35 2.83 -12.61
CA LEU A 128 4.44 2.82 -13.75
C LEU A 128 4.30 4.23 -14.38
N GLY A 129 5.03 5.23 -13.88
CA GLY A 129 5.01 6.61 -14.35
C GLY A 129 3.65 7.29 -14.14
N ASN A 130 3.40 8.32 -14.97
CA ASN A 130 2.12 9.05 -14.98
C ASN A 130 1.01 8.22 -15.64
N THR A 131 0.57 7.17 -14.95
CA THR A 131 -0.47 6.26 -15.41
C THR A 131 -1.65 6.24 -14.46
N ASP A 132 -2.76 5.66 -14.94
CA ASP A 132 -3.91 5.39 -14.09
C ASP A 132 -3.50 4.60 -12.84
N VAL A 133 -3.87 5.10 -11.67
CA VAL A 133 -3.49 4.53 -10.37
C VAL A 133 -4.03 3.12 -10.17
N GLY A 134 -5.13 2.76 -10.84
CA GLY A 134 -5.71 1.43 -10.83
C GLY A 134 -4.79 0.39 -11.47
N LYS A 135 -3.87 0.78 -12.36
CA LYS A 135 -2.89 -0.15 -12.95
C LYS A 135 -1.93 -0.75 -11.92
N ALA A 136 -1.58 -0.02 -10.86
CA ALA A 136 -0.79 -0.59 -9.78
C ALA A 136 -1.55 -1.71 -9.05
N SER A 137 -2.85 -1.52 -8.80
CA SER A 137 -3.74 -2.55 -8.26
C SER A 137 -3.87 -3.75 -9.20
N ILE A 138 -4.04 -3.53 -10.51
CA ILE A 138 -4.07 -4.61 -11.51
C ILE A 138 -2.79 -5.43 -11.44
N PHE A 139 -1.63 -4.78 -11.45
CA PHE A 139 -0.34 -5.48 -11.38
C PHE A 139 -0.23 -6.30 -10.09
N LYS A 140 -0.59 -5.71 -8.95
CA LYS A 140 -0.59 -6.39 -7.64
C LYS A 140 -1.47 -7.63 -7.64
N LEU A 141 -2.67 -7.55 -8.20
CA LEU A 141 -3.62 -8.66 -8.32
C LEU A 141 -3.08 -9.75 -9.26
N LEU A 142 -2.58 -9.40 -10.44
CA LEU A 142 -1.99 -10.35 -11.39
C LEU A 142 -0.85 -11.16 -10.75
N ARG A 143 0.05 -10.47 -10.03
CA ARG A 143 1.14 -11.14 -9.32
C ARG A 143 0.62 -12.09 -8.24
N ASN A 144 -0.40 -11.70 -7.47
CA ASN A 144 -1.00 -12.59 -6.47
C ASN A 144 -1.63 -13.83 -7.12
N THR A 145 -2.31 -13.67 -8.26
CA THR A 145 -2.86 -14.79 -9.02
C THR A 145 -1.77 -15.77 -9.42
N PHE A 146 -0.63 -15.30 -9.95
CA PHE A 146 0.48 -16.20 -10.30
C PHE A 146 1.06 -16.94 -9.09
N ILE A 147 1.18 -16.29 -7.94
CA ILE A 147 1.65 -16.96 -6.70
C ILE A 147 0.68 -18.08 -6.33
N ILE A 148 -0.62 -17.82 -6.35
CA ILE A 148 -1.64 -18.83 -6.01
C ILE A 148 -1.58 -19.99 -7.01
N SER A 149 -1.56 -19.69 -8.32
CA SER A 149 -1.48 -20.73 -9.36
C SER A 149 -0.23 -21.60 -9.22
N PHE A 150 0.91 -21.01 -8.89
CA PHE A 150 2.15 -21.75 -8.67
C PHE A 150 2.08 -22.64 -7.42
N VAL A 151 1.53 -22.12 -6.32
CA VAL A 151 1.34 -22.89 -5.08
C VAL A 151 0.43 -24.10 -5.33
N GLU A 152 -0.66 -23.92 -6.06
CA GLU A 152 -1.57 -25.03 -6.41
C GLU A 152 -0.89 -26.07 -7.30
N ALA A 153 -0.15 -25.65 -8.33
CA ALA A 153 0.60 -26.58 -9.18
C ALA A 153 1.66 -27.38 -8.39
N VAL A 154 2.37 -26.74 -7.46
CA VAL A 154 3.33 -27.42 -6.58
C VAL A 154 2.62 -28.41 -5.66
N ARG A 155 1.47 -28.03 -5.09
CA ARG A 155 0.68 -28.92 -4.23
C ARG A 155 0.20 -30.16 -4.97
N GLU A 156 -0.31 -30.00 -6.19
CA GLU A 156 -0.71 -31.15 -7.02
C GLU A 156 0.48 -32.08 -7.30
N GLY A 157 1.65 -31.52 -7.60
CA GLY A 157 2.89 -32.28 -7.76
C GLY A 157 3.28 -33.05 -6.50
N MET A 158 3.22 -32.41 -5.32
CA MET A 158 3.53 -33.05 -4.04
C MET A 158 2.57 -34.20 -3.73
N VAL A 159 1.27 -34.00 -3.94
CA VAL A 159 0.26 -35.06 -3.76
C VAL A 159 0.53 -36.23 -4.70
N LEU A 160 0.95 -35.97 -5.94
CA LEU A 160 1.33 -37.02 -6.88
C LEU A 160 2.59 -37.77 -6.41
N CYS A 161 3.62 -37.07 -5.94
CA CYS A 161 4.83 -37.67 -5.35
C CYS A 161 4.48 -38.61 -4.19
N GLU A 162 3.65 -38.16 -3.25
CA GLU A 162 3.19 -38.97 -2.11
C GLU A 162 2.45 -40.23 -2.58
N LYS A 163 1.58 -40.12 -3.59
CA LYS A 163 0.87 -41.28 -4.17
C LYS A 163 1.78 -42.26 -4.90
N LEU A 164 2.91 -41.79 -5.42
CA LEU A 164 3.93 -42.61 -6.06
C LEU A 164 4.97 -43.15 -5.08
N GLY A 165 4.85 -42.85 -3.78
CA GLY A 165 5.76 -43.32 -2.74
C GLY A 165 7.11 -42.58 -2.71
N ILE A 166 7.13 -41.33 -3.19
CA ILE A 166 8.30 -40.44 -3.13
C ILE A 166 8.10 -39.50 -1.94
N GLU A 167 8.97 -39.62 -0.93
CA GLU A 167 9.00 -38.77 0.27
C GLU A 167 9.90 -37.53 0.11
#